data_AF-A0A240UK08-F1
#
_entry.id   AF-A0A240UK08-F1
#
_cell.length_a   1.000
_cell.length_b   1.000
_cell.length_c   1.000
_cell.angle_alpha   90.00
_cell.angle_beta   90.00
_cell.angle_gamma   90.00
#
_symmetry.space_group_name_H-M   'P 1'
#
loop_
_entity.id
_entity.type
_entity.pdbx_description
1 polymer ?
#
loop_
_entity_poly.entity_id
_entity_poly.type
_entity_poly.pdbx_seq_one_letter_code
_entity_poly.pdbx_strand_id
1 'polypeptide(L)'
;MANNDSIKKTLTVALSLCVVCSVVVSTAAVALRPTQQQNQELDRKTNILQVANLMAPGKSVEQQFGEITQRVVDLRSGEYVDDIDPDRFNQIASTQDPAMSRTLSGPEDRAGLGGRVENYATVYLVGDPDNPDEIILPVRGQGLWSLMLGYLALEGDGNTVVGLSFYDQGETPGLGGEVDNPRWKSLWPGKEIYPEGSTDPAIRLVKGGVGSNTPDAEHKVDALSGATLTSTGVTNLLQFWMGDEGFAKYLARFRDTSQGA
;
A
#
# COMPACT_ATOMS: atom_id res chain seq x y z
N MET A 1 -21.99 -8.33 58.45
CA MET A 1 -21.30 -8.33 57.14
C MET A 1 -20.13 -7.38 57.26
N ALA A 2 -18.89 -7.87 57.24
CA ALA A 2 -17.71 -7.03 57.40
C ALA A 2 -17.55 -6.16 56.15
N ASN A 3 -17.46 -4.84 56.33
CA ASN A 3 -17.29 -3.88 55.25
C ASN A 3 -15.94 -4.14 54.57
N ASN A 4 -15.97 -4.72 53.37
CA ASN A 4 -14.77 -5.16 52.66
C ASN A 4 -14.08 -4.03 51.88
N ASP A 5 -14.74 -2.86 51.80
CA ASP A 5 -14.23 -1.65 51.19
C ASP A 5 -13.36 -0.86 52.18
N SER A 6 -12.06 -0.84 51.90
CA SER A 6 -11.07 -0.04 52.60
C SER A 6 -10.12 0.55 51.57
N ILE A 7 -9.80 1.85 51.70
CA ILE A 7 -8.87 2.57 50.82
C ILE A 7 -7.57 1.79 50.62
N LYS A 8 -7.04 1.15 51.68
CA LYS A 8 -5.82 0.34 51.62
C LYS A 8 -5.97 -0.90 50.73
N LYS A 9 -7.11 -1.60 50.81
CA LYS A 9 -7.40 -2.77 49.97
C LYS A 9 -7.57 -2.37 48.51
N THR A 10 -8.31 -1.29 48.25
CA THR A 10 -8.48 -0.74 46.90
C THR A 10 -7.13 -0.39 46.27
N LEU A 11 -6.25 0.30 47.02
CA LEU A 11 -4.92 0.66 46.55
C LEU A 11 -4.05 -0.57 46.28
N THR A 12 -4.13 -1.58 47.15
CA THR A 12 -3.38 -2.84 47.00
C THR A 12 -3.85 -3.63 45.79
N VAL A 13 -5.17 -3.77 45.58
CA VAL A 13 -5.73 -4.46 44.41
C VAL A 13 -5.37 -3.72 43.14
N ALA A 14 -5.49 -2.39 43.11
CA ALA A 14 -5.11 -1.58 41.96
C ALA A 14 -3.62 -1.73 41.63
N LEU A 15 -2.73 -1.65 42.63
CA LEU A 15 -1.30 -1.86 42.42
C LEU A 15 -1.00 -3.27 41.92
N SER A 16 -1.64 -4.28 42.51
CA SER A 16 -1.45 -5.69 42.11
C SER A 16 -1.88 -5.91 40.67
N LEU A 17 -3.04 -5.39 40.29
CA LEU A 17 -3.56 -5.46 38.93
C LEU A 17 -2.62 -4.75 37.95
N CYS A 18 -2.16 -3.54 38.27
CA CYS A 18 -1.20 -2.80 37.44
C CYS A 18 0.11 -3.57 37.25
N VAL A 19 0.64 -4.19 38.31
CA VAL A 19 1.87 -4.99 38.23
C VAL A 19 1.64 -6.23 37.37
N VAL A 20 0.57 -6.98 37.62
CA VAL A 20 0.26 -8.19 36.83
C VAL A 20 0.03 -7.85 35.37
N CYS A 21 -0.81 -6.85 35.07
CA CYS A 21 -1.08 -6.41 33.71
C CYS A 21 0.18 -5.91 33.01
N SER A 22 1.04 -5.13 33.68
CA SER A 22 2.27 -4.62 33.07
C SER A 22 3.27 -5.73 32.76
N VAL A 23 3.42 -6.73 33.64
CA VAL A 23 4.28 -7.90 33.38
C VAL A 23 3.75 -8.72 32.21
N VAL A 24 2.45 -9.00 32.15
CA VAL A 24 1.84 -9.78 31.07
C VAL A 24 1.99 -9.06 29.72
N VAL A 25 1.62 -7.78 29.66
CA VAL A 25 1.70 -6.99 28.42
C VAL A 25 3.14 -6.81 27.96
N SER A 26 4.06 -6.48 28.86
CA SER A 26 5.48 -6.29 28.52
C SER A 26 6.11 -7.59 28.03
N THR A 27 5.85 -8.72 28.71
CA THR A 27 6.39 -10.03 28.30
C THR A 27 5.86 -10.42 26.93
N ALA A 28 4.55 -10.30 26.69
CA ALA A 28 3.96 -10.59 25.39
C ALA A 28 4.54 -9.68 24.29
N ALA A 29 4.63 -8.38 24.53
CA ALA A 29 5.14 -7.43 23.57
C ALA A 29 6.61 -7.69 23.20
N VAL A 30 7.49 -7.97 24.17
CA VAL A 30 8.91 -8.21 23.91
C VAL A 30 9.16 -9.58 23.28
N ALA A 31 8.47 -10.62 23.77
CA ALA A 31 8.70 -11.99 23.30
C ALA A 31 8.13 -12.24 21.89
N LEU A 32 6.98 -11.66 21.54
CA LEU A 32 6.33 -11.91 20.25
C LEU A 32 6.82 -10.97 19.14
N ARG A 33 7.43 -9.82 19.47
CA ARG A 33 7.81 -8.80 18.49
C ARG A 33 8.70 -9.33 17.36
N PRO A 34 9.73 -10.17 17.59
CA PRO A 34 10.54 -10.70 16.50
C PRO A 34 9.73 -11.57 15.52
N THR A 35 8.86 -12.44 16.04
CA THR A 35 7.98 -13.28 15.22
C THR A 35 6.94 -12.45 14.45
N GLN A 36 6.39 -11.40 15.07
CA GLN A 36 5.49 -10.47 14.39
C GLN A 36 6.19 -9.76 13.21
N GLN A 37 7.43 -9.31 13.40
CA GLN A 37 8.21 -8.67 12.35
C GLN A 37 8.50 -9.63 11.19
N GLN A 38 8.88 -10.87 11.50
CA GLN A 38 9.10 -11.90 10.47
C GLN A 38 7.82 -12.21 9.69
N ASN A 39 6.68 -12.34 10.38
CA ASN A 39 5.40 -12.58 9.72
C ASN A 39 4.96 -11.40 8.85
N GLN A 40 5.18 -10.16 9.30
CA GLN A 40 4.90 -8.96 8.51
C GLN A 40 5.78 -8.89 7.26
N GLU A 41 7.06 -9.24 7.37
CA GLU A 41 7.97 -9.27 6.22
C GLU A 41 7.58 -10.38 5.23
N LEU A 42 7.22 -11.57 5.72
CA LEU A 42 6.75 -12.67 4.89
C LEU A 42 5.45 -12.32 4.18
N ASP A 43 4.51 -11.70 4.90
CA ASP A 43 3.23 -11.23 4.35
C ASP A 43 3.45 -10.15 3.29
N ARG A 44 4.36 -9.19 3.54
CA ARG A 44 4.79 -8.18 2.57
C ARG A 44 5.27 -8.83 1.26
N LYS A 45 6.24 -9.75 1.36
CA LYS A 45 6.79 -10.46 0.19
C LYS A 45 5.73 -11.27 -0.54
N THR A 46 4.85 -11.93 0.22
CA THR A 46 3.73 -12.72 -0.33
C THR A 46 2.78 -11.83 -1.13
N ASN A 47 2.40 -10.66 -0.59
CA ASN A 47 1.50 -9.74 -1.28
C ASN A 47 2.11 -9.14 -2.55
N ILE A 48 3.41 -8.83 -2.54
CA ILE A 48 4.15 -8.38 -3.73
C ILE A 48 4.12 -9.47 -4.82
N LEU A 49 4.41 -10.72 -4.46
CA LEU A 49 4.37 -11.83 -5.41
C LEU A 49 2.95 -12.10 -5.92
N GLN A 50 1.93 -12.00 -5.06
CA GLN A 50 0.54 -12.24 -5.44
C GLN A 50 0.00 -11.19 -6.40
N VAL A 51 0.29 -9.90 -6.17
CA VAL A 51 -0.24 -8.83 -7.03
C VAL A 51 0.32 -8.87 -8.45
N ALA A 52 1.56 -9.38 -8.60
CA ALA A 52 2.25 -9.59 -9.86
C ALA A 52 2.03 -11.01 -10.45
N ASN A 53 1.12 -11.81 -9.88
CA ASN A 53 0.86 -13.20 -10.32
C ASN A 53 2.11 -14.13 -10.35
N LEU A 54 3.12 -13.86 -9.52
CA LEU A 54 4.41 -14.57 -9.50
C LEU A 54 4.43 -15.80 -8.58
N MET A 55 3.33 -16.09 -7.87
CA MET A 55 3.25 -17.20 -6.93
C MET A 55 3.22 -18.56 -7.64
N ALA A 56 4.34 -19.26 -7.62
CA ALA A 56 4.54 -20.60 -8.13
C ALA A 56 4.44 -21.68 -7.03
N PRO A 57 3.64 -22.76 -7.23
CA PRO A 57 3.62 -23.89 -6.32
C PRO A 57 5.00 -24.55 -6.18
N GLY A 58 5.39 -24.89 -4.95
CA GLY A 58 6.60 -25.68 -4.68
C GLY A 58 7.90 -24.87 -4.49
N LYS A 59 7.87 -23.54 -4.63
CA LYS A 59 8.96 -22.64 -4.21
C LYS A 59 8.59 -21.90 -2.92
N SER A 60 9.57 -21.54 -2.08
CA SER A 60 9.31 -20.67 -0.93
C SER A 60 9.06 -19.22 -1.36
N VAL A 61 8.44 -18.41 -0.51
CA VAL A 61 8.20 -16.98 -0.78
C VAL A 61 9.53 -16.24 -0.91
N GLU A 62 10.51 -16.56 -0.06
CA GLU A 62 11.83 -15.94 -0.08
C GLU A 62 12.59 -16.24 -1.37
N GLN A 63 12.51 -17.47 -1.87
CA GLN A 63 13.15 -17.86 -3.12
C GLN A 63 12.59 -17.09 -4.31
N GLN A 64 11.25 -16.98 -4.38
CA GLN A 64 10.57 -16.26 -5.45
C GLN A 64 10.79 -14.76 -5.36
N PHE A 65 10.73 -14.20 -4.15
CA PHE A 65 11.02 -12.79 -3.93
C PHE A 65 12.48 -12.43 -4.22
N GLY A 66 13.41 -13.39 -4.08
CA GLY A 66 14.81 -13.19 -4.46
C GLY A 66 15.04 -12.99 -5.97
N GLU A 67 14.04 -13.29 -6.81
CA GLU A 67 14.06 -13.03 -8.26
C GLU A 67 13.59 -11.59 -8.58
N ILE A 68 13.07 -10.84 -7.58
CA ILE A 68 12.60 -9.46 -7.73
C ILE A 68 13.73 -8.48 -7.38
N THR A 69 13.94 -7.48 -8.24
CA THR A 69 14.92 -6.43 -7.98
C THR A 69 14.26 -5.25 -7.27
N GLN A 70 14.82 -4.83 -6.15
CA GLN A 70 14.35 -3.67 -5.39
C GLN A 70 15.16 -2.43 -5.77
N ARG A 71 14.48 -1.30 -6.00
CA ARG A 71 15.10 0.01 -6.22
C ARG A 71 14.44 1.07 -5.34
N VAL A 72 15.20 2.05 -4.88
CA VAL A 72 14.64 3.22 -4.19
C VAL A 72 14.53 4.37 -5.18
N VAL A 73 13.39 5.04 -5.18
CA VAL A 73 13.06 6.16 -6.07
C VAL A 73 12.84 7.42 -5.24
N ASP A 74 13.40 8.55 -5.66
CA ASP A 74 12.99 9.87 -5.17
C ASP A 74 11.71 10.31 -5.87
N LEU A 75 10.61 10.40 -5.13
CA LEU A 75 9.29 10.76 -5.65
C LEU A 75 9.24 12.17 -6.24
N ARG A 76 10.18 13.05 -5.87
CA ARG A 76 10.20 14.45 -6.34
C ARG A 76 10.81 14.58 -7.73
N SER A 77 11.81 13.74 -8.06
CA SER A 77 12.53 13.76 -9.33
C SER A 77 12.15 12.59 -10.25
N GLY A 78 11.67 11.49 -9.68
CA GLY A 78 11.44 10.22 -10.38
C GLY A 78 12.72 9.42 -10.65
N GLU A 79 13.84 9.76 -10.01
CA GLU A 79 15.13 9.10 -10.23
C GLU A 79 15.41 8.02 -9.18
N TYR A 80 16.16 7.00 -9.59
CA TYR A 80 16.69 6.02 -8.65
C TYR A 80 17.76 6.64 -7.75
N VAL A 81 17.85 6.12 -6.53
CA VAL A 81 18.80 6.56 -5.52
C VAL A 81 19.55 5.35 -4.98
N ASP A 82 20.88 5.38 -5.07
CA ASP A 82 21.76 4.25 -4.70
C ASP A 82 22.27 4.31 -3.25
N ASP A 83 22.10 5.44 -2.55
CA ASP A 83 22.59 5.64 -1.18
C ASP A 83 21.62 5.14 -0.10
N ILE A 84 20.41 4.71 -0.49
CA ILE A 84 19.39 4.11 0.39
C ILE A 84 19.27 2.62 0.08
N ASP A 85 19.60 1.79 1.06
CA ASP A 85 19.42 0.34 0.99
C ASP A 85 17.92 -0.03 1.07
N PRO A 86 17.33 -0.61 0.00
CA PRO A 86 15.91 -0.93 -0.03
C PRO A 86 15.50 -1.98 1.01
N ASP A 87 16.40 -2.90 1.40
CA ASP A 87 16.07 -3.95 2.38
C ASP A 87 15.95 -3.39 3.80
N ARG A 88 16.61 -2.26 4.06
CA ARG A 88 16.64 -1.59 5.37
C ARG A 88 15.74 -0.36 5.42
N PHE A 89 15.26 0.11 4.28
CA PHE A 89 14.43 1.29 4.18
C PHE A 89 12.99 0.99 4.60
N ASN A 90 12.48 1.74 5.57
CA ASN A 90 11.07 1.70 5.96
C ASN A 90 10.38 2.98 5.48
N GLN A 91 9.71 2.86 4.33
CA GLN A 91 9.02 3.96 3.67
C GLN A 91 7.97 4.66 4.56
N ILE A 92 7.16 3.91 5.31
CA ILE A 92 6.11 4.51 6.14
C ILE A 92 6.72 5.20 7.37
N ALA A 93 7.74 4.57 7.99
CA ALA A 93 8.42 5.16 9.15
C ALA A 93 9.24 6.41 8.78
N SER A 94 9.80 6.44 7.56
CA SER A 94 10.58 7.59 7.06
C SER A 94 9.76 8.87 7.01
N THR A 95 8.43 8.74 6.96
CA THR A 95 7.57 9.90 7.12
C THR A 95 7.97 10.63 8.41
N GLN A 96 8.10 9.99 9.57
CA GLN A 96 8.33 10.73 10.83
C GLN A 96 9.62 11.58 10.88
N ASP A 97 10.52 11.42 9.92
CA ASP A 97 11.70 12.26 9.71
C ASP A 97 11.42 13.41 8.72
N PRO A 98 11.52 14.70 9.14
CA PRO A 98 11.38 15.85 8.25
C PRO A 98 12.42 15.91 7.11
N ALA A 99 13.59 15.27 7.24
CA ALA A 99 14.59 15.22 6.17
C ALA A 99 14.20 14.23 5.07
N MET A 100 13.42 13.21 5.40
CA MET A 100 13.01 12.12 4.50
C MET A 100 11.57 12.28 4.01
N SER A 101 10.93 13.41 4.30
CA SER A 101 9.53 13.66 3.98
C SER A 101 9.24 15.11 3.64
N ARG A 102 8.02 15.37 3.18
CA ARG A 102 7.50 16.71 2.88
C ARG A 102 6.04 16.85 3.29
N THR A 103 5.65 18.08 3.58
CA THR A 103 4.26 18.44 3.90
C THR A 103 3.42 18.48 2.63
N LEU A 104 2.20 17.96 2.73
CA LEU A 104 1.16 18.10 1.73
C LEU A 104 0.20 19.20 2.18
N SER A 105 -0.08 20.17 1.31
CA SER A 105 -1.14 21.15 1.54
C SER A 105 -2.51 20.55 1.23
N GLY A 106 -3.59 21.19 1.71
CA GLY A 106 -4.94 20.58 1.74
C GLY A 106 -5.35 19.79 0.48
N PRO A 107 -5.38 20.41 -0.72
CA PRO A 107 -5.74 19.71 -1.95
C PRO A 107 -4.71 18.66 -2.43
N GLU A 108 -3.44 18.81 -2.05
CA GLU A 108 -2.36 17.87 -2.39
C GLU A 108 -2.48 16.58 -1.59
N ASP A 109 -3.01 16.62 -0.36
CA ASP A 109 -3.28 15.43 0.45
C ASP A 109 -4.55 14.69 0.03
N ARG A 110 -4.65 14.40 -1.26
CA ARG A 110 -5.80 13.72 -1.86
C ARG A 110 -6.01 12.34 -1.27
N ALA A 111 -4.93 11.62 -0.97
CA ALA A 111 -4.97 10.28 -0.38
C ALA A 111 -5.26 10.27 1.13
N GLY A 112 -5.33 11.43 1.79
CA GLY A 112 -5.63 11.51 3.23
C GLY A 112 -4.51 10.92 4.12
N LEU A 113 -3.25 11.21 3.79
CA LEU A 113 -2.05 10.72 4.48
C LEU A 113 -1.73 11.48 5.77
N GLY A 114 -2.54 12.48 6.14
CA GLY A 114 -2.35 13.26 7.36
C GLY A 114 -1.40 14.45 7.15
N GLY A 115 -1.40 15.01 5.94
CA GLY A 115 -0.66 16.22 5.58
C GLY A 115 0.84 16.02 5.37
N ARG A 116 1.32 14.77 5.24
CA ARG A 116 2.75 14.52 5.05
C ARG A 116 3.02 13.20 4.32
N VAL A 117 4.03 13.21 3.46
CA VAL A 117 4.44 12.05 2.64
C VAL A 117 5.96 11.94 2.60
N GLU A 118 6.45 10.72 2.51
CA GLU A 118 7.84 10.36 2.27
C GLU A 118 8.38 10.96 0.96
N ASN A 119 9.68 11.25 0.91
CA ASN A 119 10.37 11.68 -0.31
C ASN A 119 10.85 10.49 -1.15
N TYR A 120 11.05 9.33 -0.53
CA TYR A 120 11.59 8.14 -1.18
C TYR A 120 10.64 6.96 -1.04
N ALA A 121 10.57 6.13 -2.07
CA ALA A 121 9.77 4.91 -2.06
C ALA A 121 10.54 3.73 -2.66
N THR A 122 10.32 2.52 -2.13
CA THR A 122 10.89 1.30 -2.69
C THR A 122 9.93 0.76 -3.75
N VAL A 123 10.42 0.64 -4.98
CA VAL A 123 9.73 -0.02 -6.09
C VAL A 123 10.35 -1.39 -6.33
N TYR A 124 9.56 -2.30 -6.91
CA TYR A 124 9.97 -3.67 -7.16
C TYR A 124 9.85 -3.95 -8.66
N LEU A 125 10.95 -4.41 -9.26
CA LEU A 125 11.07 -4.68 -10.68
C LEU A 125 11.11 -6.20 -10.88
N VAL A 126 10.27 -6.67 -11.80
CA VAL A 126 10.14 -8.09 -12.15
C VAL A 126 10.78 -8.31 -13.53
N GLY A 127 11.57 -9.38 -13.66
CA GLY A 127 12.27 -9.68 -14.91
C GLY A 127 13.62 -8.95 -15.00
N ASP A 128 13.93 -8.39 -16.18
CA ASP A 128 15.16 -7.64 -16.42
C ASP A 128 15.10 -6.25 -15.75
N PRO A 129 15.98 -5.91 -14.79
CA PRO A 129 15.94 -4.60 -14.12
C PRO A 129 16.11 -3.39 -15.05
N ASP A 130 16.75 -3.57 -16.21
CA ASP A 130 16.95 -2.50 -17.19
C ASP A 130 15.74 -2.33 -18.12
N ASN A 131 14.94 -3.39 -18.31
CA ASN A 131 13.68 -3.38 -19.05
C ASN A 131 12.67 -4.37 -18.42
N PRO A 132 12.08 -4.01 -17.27
CA PRO A 132 11.30 -4.93 -16.47
C PRO A 132 9.95 -5.24 -17.11
N ASP A 133 9.53 -6.50 -16.99
CA ASP A 133 8.25 -6.99 -17.49
C ASP A 133 7.08 -6.42 -16.68
N GLU A 134 7.31 -6.19 -15.38
CA GLU A 134 6.34 -5.59 -14.46
C GLU A 134 7.03 -4.69 -13.43
N ILE A 135 6.33 -3.66 -12.98
CA ILE A 135 6.71 -2.81 -11.85
C ILE A 135 5.64 -2.84 -10.79
N ILE A 136 6.06 -3.05 -9.54
CA ILE A 136 5.17 -3.06 -8.39
C ILE A 136 5.46 -1.83 -7.52
N LEU A 137 4.40 -1.06 -7.25
CA LEU A 137 4.45 0.21 -6.55
C LEU A 137 3.70 0.10 -5.22
N PRO A 138 4.30 0.47 -4.08
CA PRO A 138 3.57 0.58 -2.82
C PRO A 138 2.63 1.78 -2.87
N VAL A 139 1.35 1.55 -2.61
CA VAL A 139 0.31 2.59 -2.59
C VAL A 139 -0.43 2.57 -1.27
N ARG A 140 -0.84 3.74 -0.78
CA ARG A 140 -1.60 3.86 0.46
C ARG A 140 -2.55 5.05 0.50
N GLY A 141 -3.64 4.92 1.24
CA GLY A 141 -4.53 6.05 1.44
C GLY A 141 -5.70 5.75 2.35
N GLN A 142 -6.33 6.82 2.82
CA GLN A 142 -7.41 6.78 3.78
C GLN A 142 -8.68 6.23 3.11
N GLY A 143 -9.15 5.09 3.62
CA GLY A 143 -10.50 4.58 3.40
C GLY A 143 -11.50 5.30 4.28
N LEU A 144 -12.56 4.61 4.71
CA LEU A 144 -13.49 5.18 5.68
C LEU A 144 -12.94 5.11 7.11
N TRP A 145 -12.43 3.94 7.51
CA TRP A 145 -12.06 3.65 8.90
C TRP A 145 -10.55 3.58 9.11
N SER A 146 -9.80 3.30 8.05
CA SER A 146 -8.39 2.94 8.14
C SER A 146 -7.55 3.53 7.01
N LEU A 147 -6.25 3.65 7.25
CA LEU A 147 -5.27 3.81 6.19
C LEU A 147 -5.10 2.44 5.52
N MET A 148 -5.46 2.35 4.25
CA MET A 148 -5.29 1.13 3.46
C MET A 148 -3.88 1.14 2.87
N LEU A 149 -3.13 0.04 3.04
CA LEU A 149 -1.80 -0.18 2.48
C LEU A 149 -1.88 -1.30 1.45
N GLY A 150 -1.30 -1.07 0.28
CA GLY A 150 -1.38 -2.01 -0.83
C GLY A 150 -0.24 -1.90 -1.81
N TYR A 151 -0.34 -2.73 -2.83
CA TYR A 151 0.55 -2.74 -3.98
C TYR A 151 -0.26 -2.64 -5.25
N LEU A 152 0.23 -1.82 -6.18
CA LEU A 152 -0.24 -1.74 -7.56
C LEU A 152 0.86 -2.32 -8.45
N ALA A 153 0.55 -3.39 -9.17
CA ALA A 153 1.43 -3.93 -10.20
C ALA A 153 1.01 -3.40 -11.57
N LEU A 154 1.97 -2.89 -12.32
CA LEU A 154 1.84 -2.40 -13.69
C LEU A 154 2.71 -3.25 -14.62
N GLU A 155 2.30 -3.40 -15.87
CA GLU A 155 3.14 -3.99 -16.92
C GLU A 155 4.37 -3.11 -17.19
N GLY A 156 5.31 -3.62 -17.98
CA GLY A 156 6.51 -2.91 -18.44
C GLY A 156 6.24 -1.67 -19.31
N ASP A 157 4.98 -1.38 -19.60
CA ASP A 157 4.54 -0.10 -20.19
C ASP A 157 4.34 1.01 -19.14
N GLY A 158 4.42 0.69 -17.84
CA GLY A 158 4.21 1.63 -16.74
C GLY A 158 2.82 2.30 -16.75
N ASN A 159 1.80 1.65 -17.33
CA ASN A 159 0.44 2.17 -17.44
C ASN A 159 -0.65 1.09 -17.26
N THR A 160 -0.47 -0.09 -17.85
CA THR A 160 -1.44 -1.18 -17.81
C THR A 160 -1.36 -1.91 -16.48
N VAL A 161 -2.48 -2.05 -15.79
CA VAL A 161 -2.56 -2.67 -14.47
C VAL A 161 -2.52 -4.20 -14.61
N VAL A 162 -1.57 -4.83 -13.92
CA VAL A 162 -1.52 -6.29 -13.71
C VAL A 162 -2.42 -6.67 -12.53
N GLY A 163 -2.39 -5.88 -11.46
CA GLY A 163 -3.19 -6.14 -10.27
C GLY A 163 -3.14 -5.02 -9.23
N LEU A 164 -4.15 -5.00 -8.38
CA LEU A 164 -4.19 -4.18 -7.16
C LEU A 164 -4.55 -5.09 -5.97
N SER A 165 -3.77 -4.99 -4.90
CA SER A 165 -4.08 -5.70 -3.66
C SER A 165 -3.78 -4.81 -2.45
N PHE A 166 -4.59 -4.93 -1.40
CA PHE A 166 -4.33 -4.34 -0.10
C PHE A 166 -3.91 -5.45 0.85
N TYR A 167 -2.83 -5.22 1.60
CA TYR A 167 -2.30 -6.18 2.58
C TYR A 167 -2.59 -5.75 4.02
N ASP A 168 -2.89 -4.47 4.24
CA ASP A 168 -3.33 -3.94 5.53
C ASP A 168 -4.48 -2.95 5.31
N GLN A 169 -5.62 -3.25 5.92
CA GLN A 169 -6.81 -2.41 5.93
C GLN A 169 -7.70 -2.81 7.12
N GLY A 170 -8.46 -1.86 7.63
CA GLY A 170 -9.39 -2.01 8.76
C GLY A 170 -10.81 -1.58 8.42
N GLU A 171 -11.21 -1.73 7.16
CA GLU A 171 -12.56 -1.41 6.70
C GLU A 171 -13.56 -2.49 7.16
N THR A 172 -14.86 -2.16 7.10
CA THR A 172 -15.89 -3.09 7.56
C THR A 172 -16.00 -4.30 6.62
N PRO A 173 -15.86 -5.56 7.11
CA PRO A 173 -16.03 -6.76 6.30
C PRO A 173 -17.40 -6.83 5.63
N GLY A 174 -17.46 -7.23 4.35
CA GLY A 174 -18.69 -7.25 3.56
C GLY A 174 -19.14 -5.87 3.03
N LEU A 175 -18.41 -4.80 3.33
CA LEU A 175 -18.61 -3.45 2.79
C LEU A 175 -17.30 -2.94 2.20
N GLY A 176 -16.55 -2.14 2.95
CA GLY A 176 -15.27 -1.59 2.50
C GLY A 176 -14.17 -2.66 2.44
N GLY A 177 -14.24 -3.68 3.30
CA GLY A 177 -13.32 -4.82 3.27
C GLY A 177 -13.42 -5.66 2.00
N GLU A 178 -14.41 -5.40 1.13
CA GLU A 178 -14.49 -6.03 -0.19
C GLU A 178 -13.37 -5.59 -1.14
N VAL A 179 -12.52 -4.62 -0.76
CA VAL A 179 -11.21 -4.41 -1.43
C VAL A 179 -10.36 -5.68 -1.48
N ASP A 180 -10.59 -6.64 -0.56
CA ASP A 180 -9.92 -7.93 -0.53
C ASP A 180 -10.65 -9.05 -1.26
N ASN A 181 -11.83 -8.78 -1.84
CA ASN A 181 -12.61 -9.78 -2.55
C ASN A 181 -11.89 -10.17 -3.86
N PRO A 182 -11.58 -11.47 -4.09
CA PRO A 182 -10.96 -11.93 -5.33
C PRO A 182 -11.74 -11.55 -6.61
N ARG A 183 -13.08 -11.49 -6.54
CA ARG A 183 -13.92 -11.07 -7.67
C ARG A 183 -13.75 -9.60 -8.01
N TRP A 184 -13.51 -8.77 -7.01
CA TRP A 184 -13.25 -7.35 -7.22
C TRP A 184 -11.80 -7.14 -7.68
N LYS A 185 -10.83 -7.84 -7.09
CA LYS A 185 -9.44 -7.85 -7.54
C LYS A 185 -9.30 -8.26 -9.02
N SER A 186 -10.12 -9.19 -9.51
CA SER A 186 -10.12 -9.61 -10.92
C SER A 186 -10.64 -8.56 -11.91
N LEU A 187 -11.14 -7.41 -11.45
CA LEU A 187 -11.59 -6.31 -12.33
C LEU A 187 -10.45 -5.35 -12.73
N TRP A 188 -9.29 -5.47 -12.06
CA TRP A 188 -8.14 -4.59 -12.24
C TRP A 188 -7.23 -4.94 -13.43
N PRO A 189 -6.94 -6.23 -13.73
CA PRO A 189 -6.07 -6.56 -14.85
C PRO A 189 -6.54 -5.95 -16.17
N GLY A 190 -5.62 -5.33 -16.92
CA GLY A 190 -5.87 -4.68 -18.20
C GLY A 190 -6.53 -3.29 -18.11
N LYS A 191 -6.69 -2.73 -16.91
CA LYS A 191 -7.07 -1.31 -16.76
C LYS A 191 -5.86 -0.41 -16.99
N GLU A 192 -6.09 0.82 -17.41
CA GLU A 192 -5.02 1.79 -17.65
C GLU A 192 -5.09 2.94 -16.66
N ILE A 193 -3.93 3.37 -16.16
CA ILE A 193 -3.82 4.46 -15.19
C ILE A 193 -4.05 5.82 -15.86
N TYR A 194 -3.36 6.03 -16.98
CA TYR A 194 -3.28 7.29 -17.71
C TYR A 194 -3.97 7.17 -19.07
N PRO A 195 -4.74 8.19 -19.50
CA PRO A 195 -5.13 8.33 -20.89
C PRO A 195 -3.91 8.48 -21.81
N GLU A 196 -4.08 8.15 -23.09
CA GLU A 196 -3.04 8.29 -24.10
C GLU A 196 -2.45 9.72 -24.12
N GLY A 197 -1.11 9.82 -24.02
CA GLY A 197 -0.38 11.09 -24.03
C GLY A 197 -0.54 11.95 -22.76
N SER A 198 -1.16 11.43 -21.70
CA SER A 198 -1.38 12.14 -20.44
C SER A 198 -0.49 11.60 -19.32
N THR A 199 -0.11 12.48 -18.38
CA THR A 199 0.45 12.09 -17.07
C THR A 199 -0.55 12.29 -15.93
N ASP A 200 -1.78 12.70 -16.24
CA ASP A 200 -2.85 12.86 -15.26
C ASP A 200 -3.63 11.54 -15.13
N PRO A 201 -3.69 10.92 -13.94
CA PRO A 201 -4.32 9.62 -13.76
C PRO A 201 -5.85 9.72 -13.88
N ALA A 202 -6.42 8.93 -14.79
CA ALA A 202 -7.87 8.83 -15.01
C ALA A 202 -8.52 7.66 -14.26
N ILE A 203 -7.71 6.71 -13.77
CA ILE A 203 -8.20 5.52 -13.07
C ILE A 203 -9.10 5.89 -11.89
N ARG A 204 -10.29 5.28 -11.82
CA ARG A 204 -11.26 5.53 -10.77
C ARG A 204 -12.31 4.44 -10.62
N LEU A 205 -12.89 4.38 -9.43
CA LEU A 205 -14.04 3.52 -9.16
C LEU A 205 -15.34 4.26 -9.52
N VAL A 206 -16.26 3.56 -10.17
CA VAL A 206 -17.56 4.12 -10.61
C VAL A 206 -18.73 3.31 -10.07
N LYS A 207 -19.78 4.03 -9.66
CA LYS A 207 -21.04 3.40 -9.21
C LYS A 207 -21.82 2.86 -10.40
N GLY A 208 -22.51 1.75 -10.20
CA GLY A 208 -23.38 1.15 -11.22
C GLY A 208 -22.69 0.20 -12.19
N GLY A 209 -21.38 -0.01 -12.01
CA GLY A 209 -20.58 -0.97 -12.77
C GLY A 209 -20.04 -0.44 -14.10
N VAL A 210 -19.09 -1.17 -14.67
CA VAL A 210 -18.44 -0.91 -15.96
C VAL A 210 -18.91 -1.95 -16.96
N GLY A 211 -19.71 -1.51 -17.94
CA GLY A 211 -20.20 -2.35 -19.03
C GLY A 211 -19.56 -2.00 -20.37
N SER A 212 -19.94 -2.71 -21.43
CA SER A 212 -19.42 -2.51 -22.79
C SER A 212 -19.64 -1.11 -23.36
N ASN A 213 -20.62 -0.38 -22.84
CA ASN A 213 -21.00 0.95 -23.32
C ASN A 213 -20.52 2.07 -22.37
N THR A 214 -19.76 1.73 -21.33
CA THR A 214 -19.18 2.73 -20.43
C THR A 214 -18.08 3.47 -21.21
N PRO A 215 -18.17 4.80 -21.41
CA PRO A 215 -17.07 5.56 -22.00
C PRO A 215 -15.82 5.39 -21.14
N ASP A 216 -14.62 5.41 -21.73
CA ASP A 216 -13.33 5.29 -21.02
C ASP A 216 -13.33 4.14 -19.97
N ALA A 217 -13.86 2.98 -20.37
CA ALA A 217 -14.01 1.81 -19.51
C ALA A 217 -12.66 1.25 -19.03
N GLU A 218 -11.61 1.45 -19.82
CA GLU A 218 -10.21 1.14 -19.53
C GLU A 218 -9.70 1.83 -18.25
N HIS A 219 -10.22 3.02 -17.93
CA HIS A 219 -9.85 3.78 -16.73
C HIS A 219 -10.86 3.63 -15.58
N LYS A 220 -11.83 2.71 -15.69
CA LYS A 220 -12.93 2.58 -14.73
C LYS A 220 -13.01 1.17 -14.17
N VAL A 221 -13.21 1.10 -12.86
CA VAL A 221 -13.44 -0.15 -12.10
C VAL A 221 -14.74 -0.02 -11.31
N ASP A 222 -15.43 -1.13 -11.05
CA ASP A 222 -16.65 -1.12 -10.26
C ASP A 222 -16.37 -0.63 -8.83
N ALA A 223 -17.19 0.29 -8.35
CA ALA A 223 -17.18 0.70 -6.95
C ALA A 223 -17.76 -0.41 -6.05
N LEU A 224 -17.29 -0.46 -4.81
CA LEU A 224 -17.77 -1.40 -3.80
C LEU A 224 -19.21 -1.09 -3.42
N SER A 225 -20.09 -2.09 -3.53
CA SER A 225 -21.51 -1.95 -3.20
C SER A 225 -21.68 -1.61 -1.71
N GLY A 226 -22.44 -0.55 -1.42
CA GLY A 226 -22.64 -0.07 -0.04
C GLY A 226 -21.43 0.61 0.61
N ALA A 227 -20.26 0.65 -0.05
CA ALA A 227 -19.02 1.20 0.49
C ALA A 227 -18.44 2.30 -0.40
N THR A 228 -19.24 3.34 -0.63
CA THR A 228 -18.83 4.49 -1.47
C THR A 228 -17.59 5.19 -0.91
N LEU A 229 -17.50 5.38 0.42
CA LEU A 229 -16.39 6.12 1.02
C LEU A 229 -15.06 5.38 0.86
N THR A 230 -15.04 4.07 1.09
CA THR A 230 -13.87 3.23 0.79
C THR A 230 -13.53 3.28 -0.71
N SER A 231 -14.53 3.21 -1.59
CA SER A 231 -14.31 3.29 -3.05
C SER A 231 -13.70 4.64 -3.48
N THR A 232 -14.17 5.73 -2.88
CA THR A 232 -13.59 7.06 -3.07
C THR A 232 -12.16 7.10 -2.54
N GLY A 233 -11.89 6.49 -1.39
CA GLY A 233 -10.54 6.33 -0.83
C GLY A 233 -9.58 5.63 -1.80
N VAL A 234 -10.00 4.51 -2.41
CA VAL A 234 -9.22 3.79 -3.44
C VAL A 234 -8.99 4.67 -4.68
N THR A 235 -10.00 5.39 -5.14
CA THR A 235 -9.82 6.32 -6.28
C THR A 235 -8.81 7.43 -5.94
N ASN A 236 -8.94 8.00 -4.75
CA ASN A 236 -8.10 9.11 -4.30
C ASN A 236 -6.66 8.68 -4.09
N LEU A 237 -6.41 7.51 -3.49
CA LEU A 237 -5.05 7.03 -3.30
C LEU A 237 -4.37 6.72 -4.64
N LEU A 238 -5.08 6.11 -5.59
CA LEU A 238 -4.50 5.83 -6.90
C LEU A 238 -4.20 7.13 -7.65
N GLN A 239 -5.13 8.10 -7.64
CA GLN A 239 -4.88 9.37 -8.31
C GLN A 239 -3.81 10.24 -7.62
N PHE A 240 -3.58 10.04 -6.32
CA PHE A 240 -2.46 10.66 -5.62
C PHE A 240 -1.13 9.99 -6.00
N TRP A 241 -1.03 8.67 -5.82
CA TRP A 241 0.22 7.95 -6.05
C TRP A 241 0.60 7.91 -7.52
N MET A 242 -0.35 7.97 -8.44
CA MET A 242 -0.10 8.07 -9.87
C MET A 242 -0.06 9.52 -10.35
N GLY A 243 -0.18 10.51 -9.46
CA GLY A 243 -0.08 11.93 -9.78
C GLY A 243 1.30 12.53 -9.47
N ASP A 244 1.42 13.85 -9.58
CA ASP A 244 2.66 14.62 -9.44
C ASP A 244 3.37 14.46 -8.08
N GLU A 245 2.59 14.20 -7.02
CA GLU A 245 3.10 13.96 -5.66
C GLU A 245 3.54 12.50 -5.42
N GLY A 246 3.29 11.62 -6.38
CA GLY A 246 3.64 10.21 -6.28
C GLY A 246 4.67 9.80 -7.34
N PHE A 247 4.35 8.70 -8.02
CA PHE A 247 5.18 8.02 -8.98
C PHE A 247 5.06 8.57 -10.41
N ALA A 248 4.23 9.59 -10.69
CA ALA A 248 4.01 10.07 -12.07
C ALA A 248 5.32 10.42 -12.79
N LYS A 249 6.24 11.11 -12.11
CA LYS A 249 7.56 11.48 -12.67
C LYS A 249 8.44 10.27 -12.94
N TYR A 250 8.43 9.30 -12.03
CA TYR A 250 9.15 8.04 -12.19
C TYR A 250 8.60 7.25 -13.39
N LEU A 251 7.27 7.07 -13.45
CA LEU A 251 6.61 6.33 -14.51
C LEU A 251 6.73 7.01 -15.88
N ALA A 252 6.71 8.35 -15.94
CA ALA A 252 6.97 9.08 -17.18
C ALA A 252 8.36 8.79 -17.73
N ARG A 253 9.40 8.85 -16.89
CA ARG A 253 10.78 8.52 -17.28
C ARG A 253 10.95 7.06 -17.67
N PHE A 254 10.27 6.18 -16.93
CA PHE A 254 10.25 4.75 -17.23
C PHE A 254 9.72 4.49 -18.64
N ARG A 255 8.59 5.11 -19.00
CA ARG A 255 7.99 5.02 -20.35
C ARG A 255 8.85 5.61 -21.45
N ASP A 256 9.50 6.76 -21.20
CA ASP A 256 10.40 7.37 -22.19
C ASP A 256 11.62 6.48 -22.47
N THR A 257 12.10 5.75 -21.47
CA THR A 257 13.25 4.86 -21.60
C THR A 257 12.87 3.54 -22.28
N SER A 258 11.69 2.99 -21.99
CA SER A 258 11.21 1.74 -22.60
C SER A 258 10.70 1.92 -24.04
N GLN A 259 10.17 3.09 -24.40
CA GLN A 259 9.79 3.40 -25.80
C GLN A 259 10.98 3.73 -26.71
N GLY A 260 12.18 3.89 -26.14
CA GLY A 260 13.42 4.22 -26.85
C GLY A 260 14.33 3.03 -27.18
N ALA A 261 13.91 1.79 -26.88
CA ALA A 261 14.67 0.55 -27.10
C ALA A 261 14.18 -0.25 -28.32
#